data_AF-A0A967KLH2-F1
#
_entry.id   AF-A0A967KLH2-F1
#
_cell.length_a   1.000
_cell.length_b   1.000
_cell.length_c   1.000
_cell.angle_alpha   90.00
_cell.angle_beta   90.00
_cell.angle_gamma   90.00
#
_symmetry.space_group_name_H-M   'P 1'
#
loop_
_entity.id
_entity.type
_entity.pdbx_description
1 polymer ?
#
loop_
_entity_poly.entity_id
_entity_poly.type
_entity_poly.pdbx_seq_one_letter_code
_entity_poly.pdbx_strand_id
1 'polypeptide(L)'
;KAAFKRFPAFMAFAVLLPFLLYSKVITAPLLFVTEGLIGADSLTSSLANVPSFFTDPFGIPGAPLALANLAVEYAIFGEWSTGYHVVSIALLSISSVLVGLLARSLIGMRGAVCAAWLFAA
;
A
#
# COMPACT_ATOMS: atom_id res chain seq x y z
N LYS A 1 7.82 21.94 25.09
CA LYS A 1 7.53 20.59 25.65
C LYS A 1 6.12 20.04 25.29
N ALA A 2 5.05 20.84 25.26
CA ALA A 2 3.70 20.37 24.89
C ALA A 2 3.53 19.96 23.41
N ALA A 3 4.20 20.65 22.47
CA ALA A 3 4.10 20.35 21.04
C ALA A 3 4.64 18.95 20.67
N PHE A 4 5.68 18.48 21.38
CA PHE A 4 6.30 17.18 21.11
C PHE A 4 5.39 16.01 21.50
N LYS A 5 4.55 16.17 22.53
CA LYS A 5 3.57 15.15 22.95
C LYS A 5 2.36 15.05 22.01
N ARG A 6 2.05 16.11 21.26
CA ARG A 6 0.90 16.14 20.35
C ARG A 6 1.18 15.48 19.00
N PHE A 7 2.43 15.56 18.53
CA PHE A 7 2.84 14.94 17.28
C PHE A 7 2.54 13.43 17.18
N PRO A 8 2.90 12.58 18.15
CA PRO A 8 2.56 11.16 18.09
C PRO A 8 1.05 10.90 18.12
N ALA A 9 0.26 11.71 18.82
CA ALA A 9 -1.19 11.61 18.80
C ALA A 9 -1.77 11.94 17.41
N PHE A 10 -1.22 12.94 16.71
CA PHE A 10 -1.61 13.23 15.33
C PHE A 10 -1.17 12.15 14.34
N MET A 11 -0.01 11.53 14.55
CA MET A 11 0.45 10.40 13.74
C MET A 11 -0.39 9.14 13.99
N ALA A 12 -0.90 8.93 15.22
CA ALA A 12 -1.83 7.84 15.49
C ALA A 12 -3.11 7.96 14.64
N PHE A 13 -3.60 9.18 14.41
CA PHE A 13 -4.71 9.40 13.48
C PHE A 13 -4.34 9.05 12.03
N ALA A 14 -3.12 9.37 11.60
CA ALA A 14 -2.60 9.00 10.28
C ALA A 14 -2.49 7.47 10.09
N VAL A 15 -2.27 6.72 11.17
CA VAL A 15 -2.27 5.25 11.15
C VAL A 15 -3.69 4.69 11.04
N LEU A 16 -4.66 5.29 11.75
CA LEU A 16 -6.03 4.78 11.80
C LEU A 16 -6.89 5.20 10.61
N LEU A 17 -6.63 6.37 10.02
CA LEU A 17 -7.40 6.92 8.92
C LEU A 17 -7.47 5.98 7.71
N PRO A 18 -6.37 5.35 7.23
CA PRO A 18 -6.43 4.37 6.15
C PRO A 18 -7.34 3.18 6.48
N PHE A 19 -7.25 2.64 7.69
CA PHE A 19 -8.12 1.52 8.10
C PHE A 19 -9.60 1.91 8.11
N LEU A 20 -9.92 3.14 8.51
CA LEU A 20 -11.30 3.64 8.48
C LEU A 20 -11.79 3.80 7.03
N LEU A 21 -11.01 4.46 6.17
CA LEU A 21 -11.38 4.74 4.78
C LEU A 21 -11.49 3.47 3.94
N TYR A 22 -10.56 2.54 4.10
CA TYR A 22 -10.48 1.32 3.30
C TYR A 22 -11.14 0.10 3.98
N SER A 23 -11.80 0.28 5.13
CA SER A 23 -12.49 -0.79 5.86
C SER A 23 -13.45 -1.63 5.00
N LYS A 24 -14.14 -0.97 4.06
CA LYS A 24 -15.09 -1.60 3.14
C LYS A 24 -14.43 -2.44 2.05
N VAL A 25 -13.17 -2.16 1.74
CA VAL A 25 -12.41 -2.83 0.68
C VAL A 25 -11.62 -4.03 1.22
N ILE A 26 -11.46 -4.16 2.54
CA ILE A 26 -10.71 -5.26 3.17
C ILE A 26 -11.20 -6.64 2.71
N THR A 27 -12.51 -6.83 2.58
CA THR A 27 -13.10 -8.11 2.14
C THR A 27 -13.44 -8.13 0.66
N ALA A 28 -13.02 -7.11 -0.10
CA ALA A 28 -13.25 -7.11 -1.54
C ALA A 28 -12.40 -8.20 -2.21
N PRO A 29 -12.86 -8.75 -3.34
CA PRO A 29 -12.00 -9.56 -4.19
C PRO A 29 -10.89 -8.69 -4.76
N LEU A 30 -9.71 -9.30 -5.01
CA LEU A 30 -8.62 -8.61 -5.69
C LEU A 30 -9.02 -8.36 -7.15
N LEU A 31 -9.24 -7.10 -7.49
CA LEU A 31 -9.48 -6.66 -8.86
C LEU A 31 -8.17 -6.16 -9.44
N PHE A 32 -7.42 -7.03 -10.11
CA PHE A 32 -6.28 -6.60 -10.91
C PHE A 32 -6.80 -6.03 -12.22
N VAL A 33 -6.59 -4.73 -12.45
CA VAL A 33 -6.96 -4.08 -13.72
C VAL A 33 -5.79 -4.27 -14.69
N THR A 34 -5.65 -5.49 -15.21
CA THR A 34 -5.01 -5.72 -16.51
C THR A 34 -6.14 -5.68 -17.54
N GLU A 35 -6.31 -4.53 -18.21
CA GLU A 35 -7.16 -4.34 -19.40
C GLU A 35 -8.58 -4.95 -19.37
N GLY A 36 -9.35 -4.75 -18.29
CA GLY A 36 -10.80 -4.98 -18.32
C GLY A 36 -11.27 -6.43 -18.21
N LEU A 37 -10.43 -7.37 -17.80
CA LEU A 37 -10.89 -8.69 -17.36
C LEU A 37 -10.75 -8.86 -15.84
N ILE A 38 -11.90 -9.04 -15.20
CA ILE A 38 -12.05 -9.31 -13.77
C ILE A 38 -11.63 -10.77 -13.53
N GLY A 39 -10.43 -11.02 -13.01
CA GLY A 39 -10.01 -12.36 -12.60
C GLY A 39 -8.55 -12.45 -12.15
N ALA A 40 -8.24 -13.47 -11.35
CA ALA A 40 -6.90 -13.84 -10.93
C ALA A 40 -5.99 -13.98 -12.16
N ASP A 41 -5.12 -13.00 -12.39
CA ASP A 41 -4.26 -13.02 -13.55
C ASP A 41 -3.25 -14.16 -13.40
N SER A 42 -3.27 -15.11 -14.33
CA SER A 42 -2.40 -16.29 -14.38
C SER A 42 -0.90 -15.94 -14.31
N LEU A 43 -0.55 -14.69 -14.62
CA LEU A 43 0.79 -14.15 -14.50
C LEU A 43 1.24 -14.09 -13.04
N THR A 44 0.37 -13.66 -12.14
CA THR A 44 0.73 -13.42 -10.73
C THR A 44 0.44 -14.60 -9.81
N SER A 45 -0.12 -15.69 -10.34
CA SER A 45 -0.32 -16.92 -9.59
C SER A 45 0.90 -17.85 -9.56
N SER A 46 1.98 -17.49 -10.29
CA SER A 46 3.19 -18.31 -10.40
C SER A 46 4.47 -17.49 -10.25
N LEU A 47 5.37 -17.95 -9.39
CA LEU A 47 6.72 -17.40 -9.25
C LEU A 47 7.57 -17.55 -10.51
N ALA A 48 7.24 -18.49 -11.40
CA ALA A 48 7.98 -18.70 -12.65
C ALA A 48 7.87 -17.48 -13.59
N ASN A 49 6.86 -16.64 -13.41
CA ASN A 49 6.62 -15.44 -14.22
C ASN A 49 7.34 -14.20 -13.66
N VAL A 50 7.97 -14.27 -12.48
CA VAL A 50 8.69 -13.13 -11.88
C VAL A 50 9.76 -12.56 -12.81
N PRO A 51 10.61 -13.37 -13.48
CA PRO A 51 11.59 -12.85 -14.43
C PRO A 51 10.96 -12.08 -15.60
N SER A 52 9.78 -12.49 -16.08
CA SER A 52 9.08 -11.80 -17.17
C SER A 52 8.62 -10.39 -16.80
N PHE A 53 8.33 -10.12 -15.51
CA PHE A 53 7.92 -8.79 -15.05
C PHE A 53 8.99 -7.71 -15.26
N PHE A 54 10.28 -8.09 -15.24
CA PHE A 54 11.40 -7.17 -15.36
C PHE A 54 12.00 -7.12 -16.77
N THR A 55 11.65 -8.08 -17.62
CA THR A 55 12.25 -8.25 -18.95
C THR A 55 11.32 -7.83 -20.08
N ASP A 56 10.02 -7.70 -19.82
CA ASP A 56 9.04 -7.25 -20.79
C ASP A 56 8.40 -5.89 -20.39
N PRO A 57 9.06 -4.76 -20.70
CA PRO A 57 8.62 -3.43 -20.28
C PRO A 57 7.36 -2.91 -21.00
N PHE A 58 6.89 -3.61 -22.05
CA PHE A 58 5.71 -3.21 -22.83
C PHE A 58 4.56 -4.22 -22.76
N GLY A 59 4.82 -5.48 -22.36
CA GLY A 59 3.81 -6.54 -22.35
C GLY A 59 2.99 -6.67 -21.08
N ILE A 60 3.44 -6.10 -19.94
CA ILE A 60 2.79 -6.33 -18.64
C ILE A 60 2.46 -4.99 -17.96
N PRO A 61 1.17 -4.60 -17.87
CA PRO A 61 0.75 -3.40 -17.17
C PRO A 61 1.04 -3.50 -15.67
N GLY A 62 1.92 -2.64 -15.16
CA GLY A 62 2.19 -2.54 -13.72
C GLY A 62 3.65 -2.30 -13.37
N ALA A 63 3.91 -1.89 -12.13
CA ALA A 63 5.27 -1.80 -11.63
C ALA A 63 5.85 -3.22 -11.44
N PRO A 64 7.00 -3.58 -12.05
CA PRO A 64 7.56 -4.94 -12.00
C PRO A 64 7.70 -5.48 -10.57
N LEU A 65 8.12 -4.61 -9.66
CA LEU A 65 8.30 -4.96 -8.25
C LEU A 65 6.98 -5.26 -7.53
N ALA A 66 5.90 -4.56 -7.90
CA ALA A 66 4.57 -4.79 -7.32
C ALA A 66 4.00 -6.14 -7.78
N LEU A 67 4.18 -6.47 -9.07
CA LEU A 67 3.79 -7.76 -9.63
C LEU A 67 4.60 -8.91 -9.01
N ALA A 68 5.90 -8.72 -8.81
CA ALA A 68 6.74 -9.70 -8.14
C ALA A 68 6.32 -9.93 -6.68
N ASN A 69 6.02 -8.86 -5.94
CA ASN A 69 5.51 -8.97 -4.57
C ASN A 69 4.19 -9.75 -4.53
N LEU A 70 3.28 -9.47 -5.45
CA LEU A 70 2.01 -10.16 -5.55
C LEU A 70 2.18 -11.66 -5.85
N ALA A 71 3.10 -12.02 -6.76
CA ALA A 71 3.40 -13.42 -7.07
C ALA A 71 3.97 -14.19 -5.88
N VAL A 72 4.79 -13.52 -5.06
CA VAL A 72 5.28 -14.08 -3.80
C VAL A 72 4.14 -14.27 -2.80
N GLU A 73 3.28 -13.27 -2.63
CA GLU A 73 2.13 -13.37 -1.73
C GLU A 73 1.17 -14.50 -2.14
N TYR A 74 0.87 -14.62 -3.44
CA TYR A 74 0.04 -15.70 -3.96
C TYR A 74 0.69 -17.08 -3.73
N ALA A 75 1.99 -17.22 -3.93
CA ALA A 75 2.69 -18.48 -3.73
C ALA A 75 2.70 -18.93 -2.25
N ILE A 76 2.71 -17.99 -1.30
CA ILE A 76 2.75 -18.29 0.13
C ILE A 76 1.34 -18.51 0.70
N PHE A 77 0.38 -17.66 0.33
CA PHE A 77 -0.94 -17.58 0.97
C PHE A 77 -2.10 -17.99 0.06
N GLY A 78 -1.85 -18.26 -1.23
CA GLY A 78 -2.89 -18.45 -2.23
C GLY A 78 -3.67 -17.16 -2.51
N GLU A 79 -4.90 -17.30 -2.98
CA GLU A 79 -5.81 -16.17 -3.19
C GLU A 79 -6.38 -15.68 -1.84
N TRP A 80 -5.56 -14.93 -1.10
CA TRP A 80 -5.95 -14.35 0.18
C TRP A 80 -6.14 -12.83 0.07
N SER A 81 -7.23 -12.41 -0.58
CA SER A 81 -7.54 -11.00 -0.85
C SER A 81 -7.57 -10.14 0.42
N THR A 82 -8.15 -10.67 1.49
CA THR A 82 -8.20 -10.01 2.79
C THR A 82 -6.81 -9.72 3.34
N GLY A 83 -5.89 -10.68 3.24
CA GLY A 83 -4.51 -10.52 3.69
C GLY A 83 -3.80 -9.41 2.92
N TYR A 84 -3.90 -9.44 1.58
CA TYR A 84 -3.35 -8.41 0.70
C TYR A 84 -3.86 -7.01 1.07
N HIS A 85 -5.17 -6.85 1.24
CA HIS A 85 -5.76 -5.56 1.59
C HIS A 85 -5.30 -5.08 2.97
N VAL A 86 -5.24 -5.96 3.97
CA VAL A 86 -4.76 -5.61 5.31
C VAL A 86 -3.30 -5.17 5.28
N VAL A 87 -2.44 -5.91 4.58
CA VAL A 87 -1.01 -5.57 4.43
C VAL A 87 -0.85 -4.25 3.67
N SER A 88 -1.61 -4.05 2.58
CA SER A 88 -1.59 -2.81 1.79
C SER A 88 -2.00 -1.60 2.63
N ILE A 89 -3.07 -1.71 3.42
CA ILE A 89 -3.52 -0.64 4.32
C ILE A 89 -2.46 -0.39 5.40
N ALA A 90 -1.85 -1.45 5.96
CA ALA A 90 -0.78 -1.31 6.95
C ALA A 90 0.46 -0.60 6.37
N LEU A 91 0.87 -0.94 5.16
CA LEU A 91 1.97 -0.28 4.45
C LEU A 91 1.65 1.18 4.15
N LEU A 92 0.41 1.50 3.78
CA LEU A 92 -0.05 2.88 3.62
C LEU A 92 0.03 3.66 4.93
N SER A 93 -0.43 3.08 6.04
CA SER A 93 -0.32 3.67 7.38
C SER A 93 1.14 3.95 7.78
N ILE A 94 2.04 2.99 7.56
CA ILE A 94 3.48 3.16 7.83
C ILE A 94 4.06 4.26 6.96
N SER A 95 3.76 4.23 5.65
CA SER A 95 4.26 5.20 4.68
C SER A 95 3.78 6.62 5.01
N SER A 96 2.53 6.79 5.42
CA SER A 96 1.99 8.07 5.90
C SER A 96 2.77 8.62 7.09
N VAL A 97 3.09 7.78 8.08
CA VAL A 97 3.89 8.20 9.24
C VAL A 97 5.31 8.60 8.82
N LEU A 98 5.92 7.84 7.91
CA LEU A 98 7.25 8.17 7.37
C LEU A 98 7.24 9.50 6.60
N VAL A 99 6.22 9.73 5.77
CA VAL A 99 6.00 11.02 5.10
C VAL A 99 5.85 12.14 6.12
N GLY A 100 5.11 11.92 7.20
CA GLY A 100 5.00 12.88 8.31
C GLY A 100 6.33 13.17 9.00
N LEU A 101 7.13 12.15 9.26
CA LEU A 101 8.46 12.30 9.87
C LEU A 101 9.43 13.05 8.94
N LEU A 102 9.40 12.75 7.64
CA LEU A 102 10.19 13.45 6.64
C LEU A 102 9.75 14.91 6.49
N ALA A 103 8.45 15.16 6.34
CA ALA A 103 7.94 16.52 6.25
C ALA A 103 8.25 17.32 7.54
N ARG A 104 8.32 16.66 8.69
CA ARG A 104 8.74 17.31 9.94
C ARG A 104 10.18 17.80 9.90
N SER A 105 11.10 17.08 9.26
CA SER A 105 12.49 17.51 9.13
C SER A 105 12.66 18.67 8.15
N LEU A 106 11.73 18.85 7.20
CA LEU A 106 11.84 19.84 6.13
C LEU A 106 11.03 21.13 6.38
N ILE A 107 9.75 21.00 6.72
CA ILE A 107 8.78 22.12 6.73
C ILE A 107 8.13 22.35 8.11
N GLY A 108 8.58 21.62 9.13
CA GLY A 108 8.13 21.75 10.51
C GLY A 108 6.82 21.02 10.83
N MET A 109 6.36 21.14 12.09
CA MET A 109 5.34 20.26 12.66
C MET A 109 3.96 20.37 12.00
N ARG A 110 3.51 21.59 11.63
CA ARG A 110 2.18 21.79 11.05
C ARG A 110 2.10 21.18 9.64
N GLY A 111 3.11 21.46 8.81
CA GLY A 111 3.22 20.88 7.47
C GLY A 111 3.34 19.36 7.50
N ALA A 112 4.08 18.83 8.47
CA ALA A 112 4.23 17.39 8.67
C ALA A 112 2.91 16.65 8.94
N VAL A 113 2.06 17.20 9.81
CA VAL A 113 0.77 16.59 10.14
C VAL A 113 -0.15 16.62 8.92
N CYS A 114 -0.22 17.77 8.23
CA CYS A 114 -1.01 17.87 7.00
C CYS A 114 -0.51 16.90 5.91
N ALA A 115 0.80 16.80 5.69
CA ALA A 115 1.39 15.90 4.70
C ALA A 115 1.06 14.42 5.01
N ALA A 116 1.22 14.00 6.27
CA ALA A 116 0.88 12.64 6.67
C ALA A 116 -0.61 12.34 6.44
N TRP A 117 -1.50 13.23 6.86
CA TRP A 117 -2.94 13.03 6.72
C TRP A 117 -3.41 13.04 5.27
N LEU A 118 -2.88 13.95 4.45
CA LEU A 118 -3.16 13.98 3.01
C LEU A 118 -2.66 12.73 2.30
N PHE A 119 -1.55 12.15 2.75
CA PHE A 119 -1.02 10.91 2.19
C PHE A 119 -1.80 9.67 2.65
N ALA A 120 -2.39 9.71 3.85
CA ALA A 120 -3.19 8.61 4.41
C ALA A 120 -4.61 8.50 3.84
N ALA A 121 -5.10 9.58 3.19
CA ALA A 121 -6.43 9.64 2.58
C ALA A 121 -6.36 9.18 1.12
#